data_AF-A0A6I1JPB9-F1
#
_entry.id   AF-A0A6I1JPB9-F1
#
_cell.length_a   1.000
_cell.length_b   1.000
_cell.length_c   1.000
_cell.angle_alpha   90.00
_cell.angle_beta   90.00
_cell.angle_gamma   90.00
#
_symmetry.space_group_name_H-M   'P 1'
#
loop_
_entity.id
_entity.type
_entity.pdbx_description
1 polymer ?
#
loop_
_entity_poly.entity_id
_entity_poly.type
_entity_poly.pdbx_seq_one_letter_code
_entity_poly.pdbx_strand_id
1 'polypeptide(L)'
;MGFGFLALPDAADYVLQDATVPASLVAGNAPAEPRDGLVRADITVRDGTIGAVTAPGASTPGGLARVPLDGAMVFPCFVDAHTHLDKGHIWPRASNPDGTFPGALAAVGADRERNWS
;
A
#
# COMPACT_ATOMS: atom_id res chain seq x y z
N MET A 1 13.15 12.33 8.11
CA MET A 1 12.49 12.04 9.41
C MET A 1 11.44 10.97 9.17
N GLY A 2 11.58 9.79 9.77
CA GLY A 2 10.57 8.73 9.66
C GLY A 2 9.45 8.97 10.66
N PHE A 3 8.25 9.28 10.18
CA PHE A 3 7.04 9.20 10.98
C PHE A 3 6.39 7.83 10.69
N GLY A 4 6.51 6.88 11.60
CA GLY A 4 6.00 5.51 11.45
C GLY A 4 6.75 4.49 12.32
N PHE A 5 6.27 3.24 12.37
CA PHE A 5 6.91 2.14 13.13
C PHE A 5 8.31 1.76 12.60
N LEU A 6 8.66 2.24 11.40
CA LEU A 6 9.88 1.92 10.68
C LEU A 6 10.50 3.18 10.08
N ALA A 7 11.82 3.33 10.20
CA ALA A 7 12.58 4.35 9.48
C ALA A 7 13.20 3.73 8.22
N LEU A 8 12.78 4.21 7.06
CA LEU A 8 13.40 3.83 5.79
C LEU A 8 14.70 4.63 5.58
N PRO A 9 15.73 4.04 4.93
CA PRO A 9 16.97 4.72 4.62
C PRO A 9 16.73 5.82 3.57
N ASP A 10 17.55 6.87 3.62
CA ASP A 10 17.63 7.87 2.55
C ASP A 10 18.49 7.31 1.39
N ALA A 11 17.96 6.29 0.73
CA ALA A 11 18.62 5.58 -0.37
C ALA A 11 17.56 5.10 -1.37
N ALA A 12 17.87 5.18 -2.68
CA ALA A 12 17.00 4.67 -3.73
C ALA A 12 16.83 3.14 -3.66
N ASP A 13 17.89 2.46 -3.23
CA ASP A 13 17.97 1.00 -3.20
C ASP A 13 18.23 0.51 -1.79
N TYR A 14 17.38 -0.40 -1.30
CA TYR A 14 17.49 -0.98 0.03
C TYR A 14 16.78 -2.33 0.10
N VAL A 15 17.01 -3.05 1.19
CA VAL A 15 16.34 -4.33 1.49
C VAL A 15 15.52 -4.17 2.75
N LEU A 16 14.24 -4.49 2.68
CA LEU A 16 13.42 -4.79 3.85
C LEU A 16 13.67 -6.25 4.21
N GLN A 17 14.33 -6.47 5.34
CA GLN A 17 14.81 -7.78 5.75
C GLN A 17 13.82 -8.47 6.69
N ASP A 18 13.63 -9.77 6.50
CA ASP A 18 12.89 -10.64 7.39
C ASP A 18 11.38 -10.28 7.55
N ALA A 19 10.76 -9.86 6.45
CA ALA A 19 9.33 -9.56 6.35
C ALA A 19 8.47 -10.83 6.48
N THR A 20 7.22 -10.68 6.91
CA THR A 20 6.16 -11.69 6.72
C THR A 20 5.21 -11.22 5.63
N VAL A 21 4.98 -12.03 4.59
CA VAL A 21 4.11 -11.67 3.46
C VAL A 21 3.09 -12.78 3.14
N PRO A 22 1.90 -12.44 2.61
CA PRO A 22 0.97 -13.45 2.09
C PRO A 22 1.59 -14.20 0.91
N ALA A 23 1.64 -15.53 0.99
CA ALA A 23 2.23 -16.36 -0.06
C ALA A 23 1.54 -16.18 -1.42
N SER A 24 0.23 -15.89 -1.42
CA SER A 24 -0.56 -15.63 -2.62
C SER A 24 -0.18 -14.36 -3.39
N LEU A 25 0.59 -13.46 -2.77
CA LEU A 25 1.05 -12.20 -3.38
C LEU A 25 2.51 -12.25 -3.85
N VAL A 26 3.20 -13.37 -3.63
CA VAL A 26 4.59 -13.57 -4.06
C VAL A 26 4.59 -14.36 -5.37
N ALA A 27 5.18 -13.79 -6.42
CA ALA A 27 5.31 -14.46 -7.71
C ALA A 27 6.38 -15.57 -7.64
N GLY A 28 6.06 -16.76 -8.17
CA GLY A 28 6.97 -17.91 -8.20
C GLY A 28 6.81 -18.86 -7.01
N ASN A 29 7.76 -19.77 -6.85
CA ASN A 29 7.75 -20.77 -5.77
C ASN A 29 8.19 -20.10 -4.47
N ALA A 30 7.23 -19.69 -3.65
CA ALA A 30 7.49 -19.14 -2.32
C ALA A 30 8.39 -20.11 -1.52
N PRO A 31 9.45 -19.62 -0.86
CA PRO A 31 10.38 -20.47 -0.11
C PRO A 31 9.77 -20.95 1.21
N ALA A 32 9.96 -22.25 1.50
CA ALA A 32 9.49 -23.03 2.66
C ALA A 32 7.95 -23.12 2.81
N GLU A 33 7.47 -24.32 3.17
CA GLU A 33 6.05 -24.63 3.44
C GLU A 33 5.36 -23.49 4.21
N PRO A 34 4.43 -22.74 3.59
CA PRO A 34 3.78 -21.61 4.22
C PRO A 34 3.06 -22.04 5.49
N ARG A 35 3.23 -21.28 6.57
CA ARG A 35 2.41 -21.48 7.77
C ARG A 35 1.22 -20.53 7.69
N ASP A 36 0.01 -21.08 7.68
CA ASP A 36 -1.23 -20.31 7.56
C ASP A 36 -1.27 -19.40 6.32
N GLY A 37 -0.62 -19.82 5.23
CA GLY A 37 -0.54 -19.04 3.97
C GLY A 37 0.43 -17.85 4.01
N LEU A 38 1.30 -17.78 5.02
CA LEU A 38 2.32 -16.73 5.17
C LEU A 38 3.72 -17.31 4.98
N VAL A 39 4.61 -16.50 4.38
CA VAL A 39 6.02 -16.83 4.19
C VAL A 39 6.92 -15.71 4.67
N ARG A 40 8.14 -16.06 5.06
CA ARG A 40 9.19 -15.09 5.39
C ARG A 40 9.93 -14.70 4.12
N ALA A 41 10.28 -13.43 3.98
CA ALA A 41 10.98 -12.94 2.80
C ALA A 41 11.87 -11.73 3.08
N ASP A 42 12.90 -11.57 2.26
CA ASP A 42 13.59 -10.29 2.07
C ASP A 42 13.00 -9.62 0.81
N ILE A 43 12.72 -8.32 0.90
CA ILE A 43 12.16 -7.52 -0.20
C ILE A 43 13.19 -6.48 -0.61
N THR A 44 13.71 -6.59 -1.83
CA THR A 44 14.60 -5.58 -2.40
C THR A 44 13.77 -4.49 -3.07
N VAL A 45 13.96 -3.25 -2.64
CA VAL A 45 13.41 -2.05 -3.28
C VAL A 45 14.51 -1.42 -4.14
N ARG A 46 14.16 -1.03 -5.37
CA ARG A 46 15.03 -0.36 -6.33
C ARG A 46 14.29 0.82 -6.93
N ASP A 47 14.79 2.03 -6.69
CA ASP A 47 14.20 3.28 -7.21
C ASP A 47 12.67 3.34 -7.02
N GLY A 48 12.21 3.03 -5.80
CA GLY A 48 10.77 3.03 -5.46
C GLY A 48 9.95 1.85 -6.00
N THR A 49 10.57 0.87 -6.67
CA THR A 49 9.91 -0.33 -7.20
C THR A 49 10.36 -1.61 -6.50
N ILE A 50 9.55 -2.67 -6.54
CA ILE A 50 9.96 -3.98 -6.02
C ILE A 50 10.91 -4.62 -7.03
N GLY A 51 12.20 -4.70 -6.69
CA GLY A 51 13.22 -5.32 -7.52
C GLY A 51 13.25 -6.84 -7.38
N ALA A 52 13.03 -7.37 -6.17
CA ALA A 52 12.96 -8.80 -5.91
C ALA A 52 12.28 -9.11 -4.57
N VAL A 53 11.66 -10.29 -4.49
CA VAL A 53 11.22 -10.92 -3.24
C VAL A 53 11.90 -12.28 -3.15
N THR A 54 12.70 -12.50 -2.11
CA THR A 54 13.55 -13.70 -1.98
C THR A 54 13.40 -14.33 -0.60
N ALA A 55 13.87 -15.57 -0.44
CA ALA A 55 14.00 -16.18 0.88
C ALA A 55 14.86 -15.30 1.80
N PRO A 56 14.59 -15.27 3.12
CA PRO A 56 15.42 -14.53 4.07
C PRO A 56 16.88 -14.97 4.00
N GLY A 57 17.80 -14.01 3.96
CA GLY A 57 19.23 -14.30 3.90
C GLY A 57 19.73 -14.84 2.54
N ALA A 58 18.87 -14.85 1.51
CA ALA A 58 19.33 -15.10 0.15
C ALA A 58 20.40 -14.07 -0.26
N SER A 59 21.36 -14.52 -1.06
CA SER A 59 22.43 -13.65 -1.56
C SER A 59 21.81 -12.53 -2.39
N THR A 60 21.91 -11.32 -1.85
CA THR A 60 21.44 -10.08 -2.45
C THR A 60 22.67 -9.27 -2.85
N PRO A 61 22.59 -8.40 -3.87
CA PRO A 61 23.72 -7.57 -4.28
C PRO A 61 24.32 -6.85 -3.06
N GLY A 62 25.63 -7.01 -2.86
CA GLY A 62 26.32 -6.42 -1.73
C GLY A 62 26.23 -4.89 -1.73
N GLY A 63 26.23 -4.28 -0.55
CA GLY A 63 26.29 -2.81 -0.38
C GLY A 63 24.95 -2.10 -0.23
N LEU A 64 23.81 -2.80 -0.29
CA LEU A 64 22.50 -2.20 0.00
C LEU A 64 22.28 -1.99 1.49
N ALA A 65 21.64 -0.88 1.85
CA ALA A 65 21.12 -0.66 3.20
C ALA A 65 20.06 -1.74 3.52
N ARG A 66 20.12 -2.28 4.75
CA ARG A 66 19.18 -3.29 5.23
C ARG A 66 18.36 -2.72 6.37
N VAL A 67 17.05 -2.91 6.27
CA VAL A 67 16.07 -2.47 7.26
C VAL A 67 15.46 -3.71 7.90
N PRO A 68 15.82 -4.07 9.14
CA PRO A 68 15.24 -5.22 9.81
C PRO A 68 13.76 -4.96 10.12
N LEU A 69 12.90 -5.93 9.80
CA LEU A 69 11.47 -5.87 10.10
C LEU A 69 11.05 -6.79 11.25
N ASP A 70 11.95 -7.64 11.76
CA ASP A 70 11.70 -8.58 12.85
C ASP A 70 10.41 -9.41 12.69
N GLY A 71 10.06 -9.74 11.43
CA GLY A 71 8.84 -10.49 11.11
C GLY A 71 7.56 -9.68 10.96
N ALA A 72 7.64 -8.35 10.96
CA ALA A 72 6.49 -7.50 10.67
C ALA A 72 5.84 -7.87 9.33
N MET A 73 4.51 -7.77 9.28
CA MET A 73 3.76 -8.05 8.07
C MET A 73 3.93 -6.92 7.06
N VAL A 74 4.16 -7.30 5.79
CA VAL A 74 4.17 -6.38 4.66
C VAL A 74 3.05 -6.76 3.70
N PHE A 75 2.22 -5.78 3.38
CA PHE A 75 1.19 -5.87 2.35
C PHE A 75 1.50 -4.87 1.23
N PRO A 76 1.07 -5.14 -0.01
CA PRO A 76 0.89 -4.07 -0.98
C PRO A 76 0.00 -2.98 -0.38
N CYS A 77 0.23 -1.73 -0.78
CA CYS A 77 -0.66 -0.64 -0.41
C CYS A 77 -2.09 -0.98 -0.85
N PHE A 78 -3.05 -0.85 0.06
CA PHE A 78 -4.45 -1.13 -0.27
C PHE A 78 -4.98 -0.10 -1.27
N VAL A 79 -5.82 -0.58 -2.19
CA VAL A 79 -6.50 0.25 -3.17
C VAL A 79 -7.95 0.39 -2.74
N ASP A 80 -8.39 1.62 -2.49
CA ASP A 80 -9.81 1.94 -2.42
C ASP A 80 -10.35 2.07 -3.84
N ALA A 81 -10.93 0.97 -4.35
CA ALA A 81 -11.37 0.86 -5.73
C ALA A 81 -12.66 1.65 -6.02
N HIS A 82 -13.42 1.99 -4.98
CA HIS A 82 -14.69 2.69 -5.13
C HIS A 82 -14.84 3.72 -4.03
N THR A 83 -14.32 4.91 -4.29
CA THR A 83 -14.47 6.08 -3.42
C THR A 83 -15.34 7.14 -4.09
N HIS A 84 -16.21 7.77 -3.32
CA HIS A 84 -16.92 8.97 -3.74
C HIS A 84 -16.17 10.25 -3.35
N LEU A 85 -15.04 10.51 -4.04
CA LEU A 85 -14.24 11.73 -3.83
C LEU A 85 -15.02 13.00 -4.20
N ASP A 86 -15.87 12.91 -5.22
CA ASP A 86 -16.81 13.95 -5.63
C ASP A 86 -17.69 14.38 -4.44
N LYS A 87 -18.36 13.43 -3.80
CA LYS A 87 -19.27 13.69 -2.68
C LYS A 87 -18.54 14.22 -1.46
N GLY A 88 -17.37 13.66 -1.14
CA GLY A 88 -16.53 14.12 -0.04
C GLY A 88 -16.04 15.56 -0.24
N HIS A 89 -15.60 15.89 -1.45
CA HIS A 89 -15.07 17.20 -1.78
C HIS A 89 -16.12 18.33 -1.72
N ILE A 90 -17.38 18.03 -2.06
CA ILE A 90 -18.47 19.02 -2.02
C ILE A 90 -19.16 19.12 -0.67
N TRP A 91 -18.89 18.20 0.27
CA TRP A 91 -19.64 18.07 1.52
C TRP A 91 -19.84 19.39 2.30
N PRO A 92 -18.81 20.25 2.49
CA PRO A 92 -18.99 21.51 3.22
C PRO A 92 -19.93 22.52 2.56
N ARG A 93 -20.21 22.38 1.25
CA ARG A 93 -21.01 23.34 0.46
C ARG A 93 -22.29 22.78 -0.15
N ALA A 94 -22.37 21.46 -0.33
CA ALA A 94 -23.50 20.75 -0.93
C ALA A 94 -23.63 19.36 -0.27
N SER A 95 -24.01 19.36 1.01
CA SER A 95 -24.20 18.14 1.78
C SER A 95 -25.45 17.35 1.33
N ASN A 96 -25.50 16.08 1.72
CA ASN A 96 -26.68 15.22 1.56
C ASN A 96 -27.34 14.97 2.93
N PRO A 97 -28.16 15.90 3.45
CA PRO A 97 -28.62 15.88 4.85
C PRO A 97 -29.60 14.74 5.16
N ASP A 98 -30.33 14.26 4.15
CA ASP A 98 -31.27 13.14 4.32
C ASP A 98 -30.61 11.76 4.18
N GLY A 99 -29.34 11.72 3.75
CA GLY A 99 -28.57 10.50 3.58
C GLY A 99 -29.05 9.58 2.44
N THR A 100 -29.99 10.01 1.61
CA THR A 100 -30.58 9.18 0.56
C THR A 100 -29.71 9.14 -0.69
N PHE A 101 -29.77 8.03 -1.43
CA PHE A 101 -29.05 7.92 -2.71
C PHE A 101 -29.53 8.94 -3.76
N PRO A 102 -30.85 9.14 -3.98
CA PRO A 102 -31.33 10.19 -4.86
C PRO A 102 -30.90 11.61 -4.44
N GLY A 103 -30.94 11.92 -3.14
CA GLY A 103 -30.46 13.19 -2.59
C GLY A 103 -28.97 13.42 -2.90
N ALA A 104 -28.15 12.38 -2.75
CA ALA A 104 -26.74 12.44 -3.09
C ALA A 104 -26.47 12.67 -4.59
N LEU A 105 -27.32 12.15 -5.49
CA LEU A 105 -27.20 12.38 -6.93
C LEU A 105 -27.60 13.82 -7.28
N ALA A 106 -28.70 14.32 -6.72
CA ALA A 106 -29.17 15.68 -6.94
C ALA A 106 -28.17 16.73 -6.44
N ALA A 107 -27.62 16.54 -5.23
CA ALA A 107 -26.63 17.45 -4.66
C ALA A 107 -25.36 17.53 -5.52
N VAL A 108 -24.84 16.39 -5.98
CA VAL A 108 -23.66 16.36 -6.87
C VAL A 108 -23.97 16.98 -8.24
N GLY A 109 -25.14 16.70 -8.82
CA GLY A 109 -25.56 17.28 -10.10
C GLY A 109 -25.60 18.81 -10.05
N ALA A 110 -26.24 19.36 -9.02
CA ALA A 110 -26.33 20.81 -8.83
C ALA A 110 -24.97 21.47 -8.56
N ASP A 111 -24.09 20.84 -7.77
CA ASP A 111 -22.73 21.37 -7.53
C ASP A 111 -21.89 21.37 -8.81
N ARG A 112 -21.98 20.30 -9.62
CA ARG A 112 -21.25 20.18 -10.90
C ARG A 112 -21.64 21.31 -11.85
N GLU A 113 -22.93 21.49 -12.11
CA GLU A 113 -23.44 22.51 -13.03
C GLU A 113 -23.06 23.93 -12.62
N ARG A 114 -22.96 24.19 -11.32
CA ARG A 114 -22.70 25.53 -10.79
C ARG A 114 -21.22 25.89 -10.76
N ASN A 115 -20.34 24.93 -10.49
CA ASN A 115 -18.96 25.24 -10.15
C ASN A 115 -17.94 24.75 -11.17
N TRP A 116 -18.24 23.73 -11.98
CA TRP A 116 -17.25 23.01 -12.80
C TRP A 116 -17.64 23.04 -14.28
N SER A 117 -16.67 23.31 -15.16
CA SER A 117 -16.81 23.41 -16.63
C SER A 117 -16.00 22.36 -17.36
#